data_AF-A0A1M6R1H1-F1
#
_entry.id   AF-A0A1M6R1H1-F1
#
_cell.length_a   1.000
_cell.length_b   1.000
_cell.length_c   1.000
_cell.angle_alpha   90.00
_cell.angle_beta   90.00
_cell.angle_gamma   90.00
#
_symmetry.space_group_name_H-M   'P 1'
#
loop_
_entity.id
_entity.type
_entity.pdbx_description
1 polymer ?
#
loop_
_entity_poly.entity_id
_entity_poly.type
_entity_poly.pdbx_seq_one_letter_code
_entity_poly.pdbx_strand_id
1 'polypeptide(L)' 'MVMTEEELDYLASLKVRAHEEGLQEGLQEGLEKGLEKGLQQALEKVALDMLADNKPIEEIVKYSHLPVEKVLELQKK' A
#
# COMPACT_ATOMS: atom_id res chain seq x y z
N MET A 1 28.18 33.28 22.02
CA MET A 1 28.17 31.92 22.58
C MET A 1 28.63 31.01 21.46
N VAL A 2 29.77 30.33 21.63
CA VAL A 2 30.30 29.37 20.63
C VAL A 2 29.83 28.00 21.09
N MET A 3 29.22 27.22 20.19
CA MET A 3 28.80 25.86 20.50
C MET A 3 30.01 25.00 20.82
N THR A 4 29.86 24.08 21.78
CA THR A 4 30.92 23.13 22.14
C THR A 4 31.03 22.03 21.07
N GLU A 5 32.18 21.33 21.04
CA GLU A 5 32.35 20.16 20.17
C GLU A 5 31.31 19.06 20.47
N GLU A 6 30.96 18.88 21.74
CA GLU A 6 29.91 17.94 22.18
C GLU A 6 28.53 18.31 21.61
N GLU A 7 28.19 19.61 21.58
CA GLU A 7 26.93 20.09 21.01
C GLU A 7 26.86 19.87 19.49
N LEU A 8 27.99 20.02 18.79
CA LEU A 8 28.10 19.77 17.35
C LEU A 8 27.93 18.27 17.03
N ASP A 9 28.60 17.40 17.79
CA ASP A 9 28.48 15.95 17.62
C ASP A 9 27.06 15.46 17.93
N TYR A 10 26.42 16.02 18.95
CA TYR A 10 25.04 15.71 19.27
C TYR A 10 24.09 16.05 18.12
N LEU A 11 24.19 17.25 17.54
CA LEU A 11 23.37 17.64 16.38
C LEU A 11 23.64 16.79 15.14
N ALA A 12 24.90 16.43 14.88
CA ALA A 12 25.25 15.52 13.80
C ALA A 12 24.56 14.16 13.98
N SER A 13 24.57 13.61 15.20
CA SER A 13 23.91 12.35 15.52
C SER A 13 22.38 12.42 15.35
N LEU A 14 21.77 13.56 15.67
CA LEU A 14 20.33 13.75 15.50
C LEU A 14 19.95 13.82 14.02
N LYS A 15 20.76 14.49 13.20
CA LYS A 15 20.52 14.57 11.76
C LYS A 15 20.60 13.21 11.08
N VAL A 16 21.56 12.38 11.48
CA VAL A 16 21.70 11.00 10.98
C VAL A 16 20.49 10.18 11.39
N ARG A 17 20.11 10.19 12.67
CA ARG A 17 18.93 9.47 13.16
C ARG A 17 17.64 9.90 12.46
N ALA A 18 17.40 11.20 12.36
CA ALA A 18 16.21 11.72 11.69
C ALA A 18 16.15 11.32 10.21
N HIS A 19 17.29 11.25 9.53
CA HIS A 19 17.36 10.78 8.14
C HIS A 19 17.10 9.28 8.03
N GLU A 20 17.66 8.47 8.93
CA GLU A 20 17.43 7.02 8.99
C GLU A 20 15.96 6.69 9.30
N GLU A 21 15.38 7.35 10.30
CA GLU A 21 13.98 7.23 10.67
C GLU A 21 13.07 7.63 9.50
N GLY A 22 13.30 8.79 8.88
CA GLY A 22 12.50 9.24 7.74
C GLY A 22 12.60 8.31 6.52
N LEU A 23 13.77 7.73 6.26
CA LEU A 23 13.94 6.74 5.19
C LEU A 23 13.20 5.43 5.52
N GLN A 24 13.31 4.97 6.77
CA GLN A 24 12.66 3.74 7.21
C GLN A 24 11.13 3.88 7.16
N GLU A 25 10.57 4.97 7.69
CA GLU A 25 9.14 5.28 7.65
C GLU A 25 8.65 5.38 6.19
N GLY A 26 9.37 6.13 5.34
CA GLY A 26 9.01 6.29 3.94
C GLY A 26 9.01 4.96 3.16
N LEU A 27 9.98 4.09 3.43
CA LEU A 27 10.06 2.77 2.80
C LEU A 27 8.94 1.85 3.30
N GLN A 28 8.66 1.85 4.62
CA GLN A 28 7.62 1.03 5.21
C GLN A 28 6.24 1.43 4.69
N GLU A 29 5.91 2.72 4.70
CA GLU A 29 4.65 3.21 4.16
C GLU A 29 4.52 2.93 2.65
N GLY A 30 5.61 3.13 1.89
CA GLY A 30 5.62 2.89 0.46
C GLY A 30 5.37 1.42 0.12
N LEU A 31 5.99 0.51 0.87
CA LEU A 31 5.80 -0.92 0.72
C LEU A 31 4.38 -1.35 1.09
N GLU A 32 3.85 -0.90 2.22
CA GLU A 32 2.50 -1.21 2.68
C GLU A 32 1.44 -0.75 1.66
N LYS A 33 1.50 0.52 1.25
CA LYS A 33 0.60 1.09 0.23
C LYS A 33 0.75 0.38 -1.11
N GLY A 34 1.97 -0.02 -1.48
CA GLY A 34 2.24 -0.74 -2.72
C GLY A 34 1.64 -2.14 -2.73
N LEU A 35 1.81 -2.89 -1.63
CA LEU A 35 1.27 -4.24 -1.47
C LEU A 35 -0.25 -4.24 -1.43
N GLU A 36 -0.87 -3.33 -0.67
CA GLU A 36 -2.33 -3.21 -0.58
C GLU A 36 -2.95 -2.92 -1.96
N LYS A 37 -2.40 -1.93 -2.69
CA LYS A 37 -2.85 -1.61 -4.05
C LYS A 37 -2.65 -2.77 -5.00
N GLY A 38 -1.50 -3.45 -4.95
CA GLY A 38 -1.20 -4.60 -5.81
C GLY A 38 -2.16 -5.76 -5.56
N LEU A 39 -2.46 -6.07 -4.29
CA LEU A 39 -3.44 -7.09 -3.92
C LEU A 39 -4.83 -6.71 -4.41
N GLN A 40 -5.28 -5.48 -4.15
CA GLN A 40 -6.60 -5.03 -4.61
C GLN A 40 -6.72 -5.12 -6.14
N GLN A 41 -5.71 -4.66 -6.89
CA GLN A 41 -5.70 -4.76 -8.35
C GLN A 41 -5.75 -6.22 -8.83
N ALA A 42 -5.05 -7.13 -8.15
CA ALA A 42 -5.09 -8.55 -8.49
C ALA A 42 -6.48 -9.16 -8.29
N LEU A 43 -7.15 -8.84 -7.17
CA LEU A 43 -8.51 -9.30 -6.90
C LEU A 43 -9.53 -8.72 -7.89
N GLU A 44 -9.41 -7.42 -8.19
CA GLU A 44 -10.25 -6.76 -9.20
C GLU A 44 -10.06 -7.39 -10.58
N LYS A 45 -8.82 -7.73 -10.96
CA LYS A 45 -8.51 -8.41 -12.22
C LYS A 45 -9.17 -9.79 -12.31
N VAL A 46 -9.08 -10.60 -11.24
CA VAL A 46 -9.75 -11.92 -11.20
C VAL A 46 -11.26 -11.76 -11.38
N ALA A 47 -11.87 -10.77 -10.71
CA ALA A 47 -13.30 -10.52 -10.85
C ALA A 47 -13.66 -10.07 -12.28
N LEU A 48 -12.86 -9.21 -12.91
CA LEU A 48 -13.05 -8.79 -14.30
C LEU A 48 -12.93 -9.96 -15.29
N ASP A 49 -11.92 -10.81 -15.13
CA ASP A 49 -11.73 -12.00 -15.98
C ASP A 49 -12.93 -12.95 -15.86
N MET A 50 -13.44 -13.17 -14.63
CA MET A 50 -14.63 -13.99 -14.41
C MET A 50 -15.93 -13.34 -14.94
N LEU A 51 -16.06 -12.02 -14.85
CA LEU A 51 -17.18 -11.28 -15.45
C LEU A 51 -17.16 -11.41 -16.98
N ALA A 52 -15.99 -11.33 -17.61
CA ALA A 52 -15.83 -11.54 -19.05
C ALA A 52 -16.24 -12.96 -19.47
N ASP A 53 -15.99 -13.95 -18.61
CA ASP A 53 -16.43 -15.34 -18.77
C ASP A 53 -17.92 -15.56 -18.44
N ASN A 54 -18.68 -14.51 -18.17
CA ASN A 54 -20.10 -14.55 -17.76
C ASN A 54 -20.36 -15.45 -16.54
N LYS A 55 -19.39 -15.52 -15.60
CA LYS A 55 -19.58 -16.25 -14.34
C LYS A 55 -20.62 -15.55 -13.46
N PRO A 56 -21.38 -16.31 -12.65
CA PRO A 56 -22.34 -15.72 -11.73
C PRO A 56 -21.63 -14.89 -10.65
N ILE A 57 -22.31 -13.83 -10.19
CA ILE A 57 -21.76 -12.87 -9.21
C ILE A 57 -21.39 -13.58 -7.90
N GLU A 58 -22.15 -14.60 -7.51
CA GLU A 58 -21.92 -15.39 -6.30
C GLU A 58 -20.58 -16.13 -6.35
N GLU A 59 -20.21 -16.68 -7.53
CA GLU A 59 -18.91 -17.31 -7.71
C GLU A 59 -17.78 -16.27 -7.72
N ILE A 60 -18.01 -15.12 -8.36
CA ILE A 60 -17.01 -14.05 -8.42
C ILE A 60 -16.68 -13.57 -7.01
N VAL A 61 -17.70 -13.30 -6.17
CA VAL A 61 -17.52 -12.89 -4.77
C VAL A 61 -16.77 -13.97 -3.97
N LYS A 62 -17.11 -15.24 -4.19
CA LYS A 62 -16.48 -16.37 -3.50
C LYS A 62 -14.98 -16.49 -3.79
N TYR A 63 -14.56 -16.31 -5.04
CA TYR A 63 -13.16 -16.54 -5.45
C TYR A 63 -12.30 -15.28 -5.50
N SER A 64 -12.89 -14.11 -5.80
CA SER A 64 -12.17 -12.82 -5.76
C SER A 64 -12.09 -12.24 -4.35
N HIS A 65 -12.88 -12.76 -3.39
CA HIS A 65 -13.02 -12.22 -2.04
C HIS A 65 -13.42 -10.73 -2.00
N LEU A 66 -13.95 -10.21 -3.11
CA LEU A 66 -14.47 -8.86 -3.20
C LEU A 66 -15.91 -8.80 -2.71
N PRO A 67 -16.33 -7.70 -2.07
CA PRO A 67 -17.72 -7.50 -1.69
C PRO A 67 -18.61 -7.37 -2.94
N VAL A 68 -19.88 -7.76 -2.81
CA VAL A 68 -20.85 -7.78 -3.91
C VAL A 68 -20.95 -6.39 -4.55
N GLU A 69 -20.95 -5.34 -3.74
CA GLU A 69 -21.03 -3.95 -4.18
C GLU A 69 -19.89 -3.61 -5.15
N LYS A 70 -18.68 -4.07 -4.83
CA LYS A 70 -17.49 -3.84 -5.67
C LYS A 70 -17.55 -4.60 -6.99
N VAL A 71 -18.04 -5.85 -6.96
CA VAL A 71 -18.23 -6.65 -8.18
C VAL A 71 -19.27 -5.99 -9.09
N LEU A 72 -20.35 -5.46 -8.52
CA LEU A 72 -21.39 -4.72 -9.27
C LEU A 72 -20.86 -3.40 -9.85
N GLU A 73 -19.96 -2.70 -9.16
CA GLU A 73 -19.28 -1.53 -9.71
C GLU A 73 -18.40 -1.90 -10.91
N LEU A 74 -17.66 -3.00 -10.83
CA LEU A 74 -16.80 -3.49 -11.91
C LEU A 74 -17.61 -3.91 -13.14
N GLN A 75 -18.81 -4.46 -12.96
CA GLN A 75 -19.70 -4.81 -14.08
C GLN A 75 -20.25 -3.60 -14.84
N LYS A 76 -20.35 -2.44 -14.17
CA LYS A 76 -20.88 -1.20 -14.77
C LYS A 76 -19.82 -0.38 -15.51
N LYS A 77 -18.54 -0.72 -15.36
CA LYS A 77 -17.44 -0.12 -16.13
C LYS A 77 -17.44 -0.64 -17.56
#